data_AF-A0A938NBT5-F1
#
_entry.id   AF-A0A938NBT5-F1
#
_cell.length_a   1.000
_cell.length_b   1.000
_cell.length_c   1.000
_cell.angle_alpha   90.00
_cell.angle_beta   90.00
_cell.angle_gamma   90.00
#
_symmetry.space_group_name_H-M   'P 1'
#
loop_
_entity.id
_entity.type
_entity.pdbx_description
1 polymer ?
#
loop_
_entity_poly.entity_id
_entity_poly.type
_entity_poly.pdbx_seq_one_letter_code
_entity_poly.pdbx_strand_id
1 'polypeptide(L)' 'MKAFDTIKNWTSEFIDIAMLFIAVGVLAQIIFGKTNTWFFGGITDNLMSFISGFGNNGLVGLITLMVILAVFSKRSTT' A
#
# COMPACT_ATOMS: atom_id res chain seq x y z
N MET A 1 12.71 -16.29 22.01
CA MET A 1 11.54 -16.56 21.15
C MET A 1 10.42 -15.54 21.37
N LYS A 2 9.97 -15.25 22.60
CA LYS A 2 8.90 -14.25 22.88
C LYS A 2 9.12 -12.83 22.31
N ALA A 3 10.35 -12.31 22.35
CA ALA A 3 10.64 -10.95 21.89
C ALA A 3 10.37 -10.75 20.39
N PHE A 4 10.63 -11.78 19.57
CA PHE A 4 10.38 -11.72 18.13
C PHE A 4 8.88 -11.68 17.82
N ASP A 5 8.10 -12.48 18.54
CA ASP A 5 6.64 -12.51 18.39
C ASP A 5 6.00 -11.18 18.81
N THR A 6 6.49 -10.56 19.89
CA THR A 6 6.03 -9.23 20.33
C THR A 6 6.32 -8.15 19.29
N ILE A 7 7.54 -8.12 18.74
CA ILE A 7 7.92 -7.14 17.70
C ILE A 7 7.09 -7.36 16.43
N LYS A 8 6.90 -8.62 16.03
CA LYS A 8 6.10 -8.98 14.85
C LYS A 8 4.65 -8.53 15.02
N ASN A 9 4.05 -8.77 16.19
CA ASN A 9 2.67 -8.38 16.47
C ASN A 9 2.51 -6.84 16.47
N TRP A 10 3.39 -6.13 17.18
CA TRP A 10 3.38 -4.66 17.21
C TRP A 10 3.57 -4.06 15.81
N THR A 11 4.48 -4.62 15.01
CA THR A 11 4.70 -4.15 13.62
C THR A 11 3.48 -4.38 12.75
N SER A 12 2.77 -5.50 12.92
CA SER A 12 1.54 -5.77 12.19
C SER A 12 0.47 -4.74 12.52
N GLU A 13 0.22 -4.48 13.81
CA GLU A 13 -0.76 -3.50 14.27
C GLU A 13 -0.41 -2.08 13.78
N PHE A 14 0.87 -1.72 13.81
CA PHE A 14 1.33 -0.44 13.28
C PHE A 14 1.11 -0.32 11.77
N ILE A 15 1.40 -1.38 11.00
CA ILE A 15 1.16 -1.41 9.55
C ILE A 15 -0.34 -1.28 9.25
N ASP A 16 -1.20 -1.94 10.02
CA ASP A 16 -2.66 -1.83 9.84
C ASP A 16 -3.15 -0.39 10.04
N ILE A 17 -2.65 0.30 11.06
CA ILE A 17 -2.93 1.72 11.27
C ILE A 17 -2.37 2.57 10.12
N ALA A 18 -1.12 2.36 9.73
CA ALA A 18 -0.49 3.11 8.64
C ALA A 18 -1.23 2.92 7.30
N MET A 19 -1.74 1.72 7.02
CA MET A 19 -2.56 1.44 5.83
C MET A 19 -3.86 2.23 5.85
N LEU A 20 -4.54 2.35 7.00
CA LEU A 20 -5.73 3.21 7.14
C LEU A 20 -5.40 4.67 6.86
N PHE A 21 -4.27 5.19 7.37
CA PHE A 21 -3.84 6.56 7.09
C PHE A 21 -3.57 6.81 5.61
N ILE A 22 -2.93 5.85 4.91
CA ILE A 22 -2.72 5.94 3.45
C ILE A 22 -4.07 5.99 2.73
N ALA A 23 -5.01 5.12 3.09
CA ALA A 23 -6.34 5.10 2.48
C ALA A 23 -7.08 6.43 2.66
N VAL A 24 -7.08 6.98 3.87
CA VAL A 24 -7.67 8.31 4.15
C VAL A 24 -6.98 9.41 3.34
N GLY A 25 -5.64 9.39 3.26
CA GLY A 25 -4.89 10.39 2.52
C GLY A 25 -5.17 10.39 1.03
N VAL A 26 -5.23 9.20 0.43
CA VAL A 26 -5.57 9.04 -0.99
C VAL A 26 -7.01 9.50 -1.26
N LEU A 27 -7.96 9.11 -0.42
CA LEU A 27 -9.36 9.53 -0.55
C LEU A 27 -9.53 11.04 -0.41
N ALA A 28 -8.88 11.65 0.58
CA ALA A 28 -8.92 13.09 0.79
C ALA A 28 -8.38 13.84 -0.44
N GLN A 29 -7.26 13.39 -1.01
CA GLN A 29 -6.67 14.01 -2.19
C GLN A 29 -7.55 13.86 -3.44
N ILE A 30 -8.27 12.74 -3.59
CA ILE A 30 -9.23 12.55 -4.69
C ILE A 30 -10.43 13.50 -4.56
N ILE A 31 -10.96 13.67 -3.34
CA ILE A 31 -12.19 14.46 -3.09
C ILE A 31 -11.90 15.96 -3.11
N PHE A 32 -10.85 16.40 -2.40
CA PHE A 32 -10.58 17.83 -2.16
C PHE A 32 -9.50 18.40 -3.09
N GLY A 33 -8.80 17.54 -3.83
CA GLY A 33 -7.71 17.92 -4.72
C GLY A 33 -6.40 18.21 -4.00
N LYS A 34 -5.28 18.05 -4.74
CA LYS A 34 -3.90 18.14 -4.21
C LYS A 34 -3.59 19.47 -3.51
N THR A 35 -4.12 20.59 -4.01
CA THR A 35 -3.85 21.93 -3.45
C THR A 35 -4.39 22.08 -2.02
N ASN A 36 -5.53 21.46 -1.72
CA ASN A 36 -6.18 21.56 -0.40
C ASN A 36 -5.72 20.46 0.57
N THR A 37 -5.01 19.44 0.08
CA THR A 37 -4.55 18.29 0.87
C THR A 37 -3.03 18.16 0.87
N TRP A 38 -2.32 19.29 1.03
CA TRP A 38 -0.86 19.38 0.95
C TRP A 38 -0.12 18.34 1.82
N PHE A 39 -0.65 18.02 3.00
CA PHE A 39 -0.06 17.04 3.91
C PHE A 39 -0.17 15.58 3.43
N PHE A 40 -1.16 15.28 2.59
CA PHE A 40 -1.34 13.98 1.95
C PHE A 40 -0.77 13.94 0.51
N GLY A 41 -0.36 15.10 -0.02
CA GLY A 41 0.06 15.30 -1.41
C GLY A 41 1.07 14.29 -1.95
N GLY A 42 2.03 13.87 -1.10
CA GLY A 42 3.06 12.91 -1.48
C GLY A 42 2.58 11.45 -1.51
N ILE A 43 1.51 11.09 -0.78
CA ILE A 43 1.06 9.70 -0.67
C ILE A 43 0.48 9.22 -2.00
N THR A 44 -0.45 9.99 -2.56
CA THR A 44 -1.10 9.63 -3.83
C THR A 44 -0.12 9.65 -4.99
N ASP A 45 0.82 10.60 -5.03
CA ASP A 45 1.81 10.68 -6.10
C ASP A 45 2.76 9.47 -6.10
N ASN A 46 3.26 9.08 -4.92
CA ASN A 46 4.11 7.89 -4.78
C ASN A 46 3.35 6.61 -5.18
N LEU A 47 2.09 6.48 -4.76
CA LEU A 47 1.24 5.34 -5.13
C LEU A 47 0.99 5.30 -6.65
N MET A 48 0.64 6.44 -7.24
CA MET A 48 0.40 6.54 -8.68
C MET A 48 1.67 6.20 -9.47
N SER A 49 2.84 6.71 -9.05
CA SER A 49 4.12 6.38 -9.67
C SER A 49 4.41 4.88 -9.63
N PHE A 50 4.10 4.21 -8.53
CA PHE A 50 4.29 2.76 -8.40
C PHE A 50 3.34 1.98 -9.33
N ILE A 51 2.06 2.37 -9.39
CA ILE A 51 1.05 1.78 -10.27
C ILE A 51 1.41 1.99 -11.74
N SER A 52 1.79 3.20 -12.12
CA SER A 52 2.25 3.52 -13.48
C SER A 52 3.50 2.72 -13.86
N GLY A 53 4.36 2.41 -12.89
CA GLY A 53 5.49 1.50 -13.08
C GLY A 53 5.07 0.13 -13.60
N PHE A 54 3.97 -0.44 -13.10
CA PHE A 54 3.45 -1.71 -13.63
C PHE A 54 2.92 -1.56 -15.06
N GLY A 55 2.18 -0.49 -15.35
CA GLY A 55 1.65 -0.24 -16.71
C GLY A 55 2.75 -0.04 -17.76
N ASN A 56 3.81 0.68 -17.41
CA ASN A 56 4.91 1.00 -18.34
C ASN A 56 5.78 -0.22 -18.69
N ASN A 57 5.81 -1.23 -17.82
CA ASN A 57 6.54 -2.49 -18.05
C ASN A 57 5.71 -3.54 -18.83
N GLY A 58 4.48 -3.23 -19.23
CA GLY A 58 3.63 -4.10 -20.05
C GLY A 58 3.42 -5.49 -19.44
N LEU A 59 3.85 -6.54 -20.15
CA LEU A 59 3.69 -7.94 -19.71
C LEU A 59 4.41 -8.22 -18.39
N VAL A 60 5.59 -7.63 -18.16
CA VAL A 60 6.36 -7.83 -16.92
C VAL A 60 5.58 -7.29 -15.73
N GLY A 61 4.93 -6.13 -15.88
CA GLY A 61 4.09 -5.55 -14.83
C GLY A 61 2.91 -6.44 -14.46
N LEU A 62 2.25 -7.06 -15.45
CA LEU A 62 1.15 -8.00 -15.20
C LEU A 62 1.61 -9.27 -14.48
N ILE A 63 2.77 -9.82 -14.84
CA ILE A 63 3.36 -10.97 -14.14
C ILE A 63 3.68 -10.60 -12.70
N THR A 64 4.28 -9.44 -12.45
CA THR A 64 4.56 -8.96 -11.10
C THR A 64 3.27 -8.84 -10.27
N LEU A 65 2.21 -8.28 -10.83
CA LEU A 65 0.92 -8.18 -10.16
C LEU A 65 0.35 -9.56 -9.81
N MET A 66 0.40 -10.52 -10.74
CA MET A 66 -0.04 -11.90 -10.49
C MET A 66 0.73 -12.56 -9.34
N VAL A 67 2.05 -12.38 -9.28
CA VAL A 67 2.88 -12.91 -8.19
C VAL A 67 2.49 -12.28 -6.85
N ILE A 68 2.32 -10.95 -6.80
CA ILE A 68 1.89 -10.25 -5.59
C ILE A 68 0.54 -10.79 -5.10
N LEU A 69 -0.45 -10.89 -5.99
CA LEU A 69 -1.78 -11.40 -5.66
C LEU A 69 -1.72 -12.86 -5.17
N ALA A 70 -0.90 -13.71 -5.80
CA ALA A 70 -0.72 -15.09 -5.39
C ALA A 70 -0.14 -15.21 -3.96
N VAL A 71 0.84 -14.37 -3.61
CA VAL A 71 1.44 -14.33 -2.27
C VAL A 71 0.43 -13.84 -1.23
N PHE A 72 -0.33 -12.79 -1.52
CA PHE A 72 -1.34 -12.27 -0.60
C PHE A 72 -2.50 -13.26 -0.39
N SER A 73 -2.99 -13.91 -1.45
CA SER A 73 -4.10 -14.87 -1.35
C SER A 73 -3.75 -16.10 -0.52
N LYS A 74 -2.49 -16.55 -0.56
CA LYS A 74 -1.99 -17.67 0.24
C LYS A 74 -1.95 -17.39 1.75
N ARG A 75 -1.94 -16.12 2.17
CA ARG A 75 -1.96 -15.73 3.59
C ARG A 75 -3.36 -15.81 4.22
N SER A 76 -4.42 -15.78 3.41
CA SER A 76 -5.81 -15.75 3.88
C SER A 76 -6.45 -17.13 4.10
N THR A 77 -5.73 -18.23 3.78
CA THR A 77 -6.27 -19.60 3.79
C THR A 77 -5.95 -20.37 5.06
N THR A 78 -5.84 -19.68 6.19
CA THR A 78 -5.71 -20.26 7.54
C THR A 78 -6.47 -19.39 8.51
#